data_AF-A0AAQ3XTE8-F1
#
_entry.id   AF-A0AAQ3XTE8-F1
#
_cell.length_a   1.000
_cell.length_b   1.000
_cell.length_c   1.000
_cell.angle_alpha   90.00
_cell.angle_beta   90.00
_cell.angle_gamma   90.00
#
_symmetry.space_group_name_H-M   'P 1'
#
loop_
_entity.id
_entity.type
_entity.pdbx_description
1 polymer ?
#
loop_
_entity_poly.entity_id
_entity_poly.type
_entity_poly.pdbx_seq_one_letter_code
_entity_poly.pdbx_strand_id
1 'polypeptide(L)'
;MPPALKNPGETINDLSNIARPSTVVTGRAACVVASNDAPDCKIGADRLCQSKGFREGKGIDTDAFEKCSPLVYLPGHKRGPNDCKTENFVTRAICQ
;
A
#
# COMPACT_ATOMS: atom_id res chain seq x y z
N MET A 1 27.75 30.12 27.43
CA MET A 1 27.02 30.62 26.25
C MET A 1 25.61 30.06 26.32
N PRO A 2 24.55 30.88 26.40
CA PRO A 2 23.18 30.38 26.31
C PRO A 2 22.92 29.80 24.91
N PRO A 3 22.14 28.72 24.78
CA PRO A 3 21.80 28.16 23.48
C PRO A 3 21.02 29.18 22.64
N ALA A 4 21.35 29.29 21.36
CA ALA A 4 20.66 30.18 20.43
C ALA A 4 19.18 29.80 20.31
N LEU A 5 18.30 30.78 20.50
CA LEU A 5 16.87 30.63 20.24
C LEU A 5 16.68 30.52 18.72
N LYS A 6 16.32 29.31 18.25
CA LYS A 6 16.00 29.05 16.83
C LYS A 6 14.80 29.89 16.40
N ASN A 7 14.82 30.31 15.13
CA ASN A 7 13.74 31.09 14.56
C ASN A 7 12.44 30.25 14.45
N PRO A 8 11.26 30.90 14.41
CA PRO A 8 9.97 30.21 14.29
C PRO A 8 9.87 29.27 13.08
N GLY A 9 10.50 29.64 11.96
CA GLY A 9 10.51 28.81 10.75
C GLY A 9 11.31 27.51 10.90
N GLU A 10 12.42 27.55 11.63
CA GLU A 10 13.24 26.36 11.91
C GLU A 10 12.54 25.44 12.91
N THR A 11 11.86 26.00 13.91
CA THR A 11 11.08 25.21 14.87
C THR A 11 9.93 24.46 14.20
N ILE A 12 9.21 25.07 13.24
CA ILE A 12 8.13 24.39 12.51
C ILE A 12 8.66 23.26 11.61
N ASN A 13 9.84 23.43 11.01
CA ASN A 13 10.49 22.38 10.23
C ASN A 13 11.01 21.24 11.12
N ASP A 14 11.58 21.57 12.28
CA ASP A 14 11.95 20.58 13.30
C ASP A 14 10.71 19.82 13.80
N LEU A 15 9.57 20.48 14.01
CA LEU A 15 8.28 19.86 14.36
C LEU A 15 7.72 18.97 13.23
N SER A 16 8.02 19.30 11.97
CA SER A 16 7.68 18.46 10.82
C SER A 16 8.59 17.23 10.73
N ASN A 17 9.82 17.34 11.25
CA ASN A 17 10.80 16.26 11.41
C ASN A 17 10.68 15.52 12.75
N ILE A 18 9.84 15.96 13.69
CA ILE A 18 9.40 15.16 14.83
C ILE A 18 8.62 14.00 14.20
N ALA A 19 9.32 12.87 14.08
CA ALA A 19 8.88 11.67 13.40
C ALA A 19 7.40 11.44 13.63
N ARG A 20 6.59 11.54 12.56
CA ARG A 20 5.23 11.01 12.62
C ARG A 20 5.37 9.57 13.11
N PRO A 21 4.80 9.24 14.29
CA PRO A 21 5.00 7.91 14.84
C PRO A 21 4.51 6.91 13.81
N SER A 22 5.38 5.95 13.46
CA SER A 22 5.03 4.94 12.47
C SER A 22 3.75 4.25 12.93
N THR A 23 2.69 4.37 12.14
CA THR A 23 1.35 3.92 12.55
C THR A 23 0.93 2.77 11.66
N VAL A 24 0.37 1.73 12.27
CA VAL A 24 -0.28 0.65 11.52
C VAL A 24 -1.63 1.16 11.04
N VAL A 25 -1.82 1.19 9.73
CA VAL A 25 -3.10 1.50 9.11
C VAL A 25 -3.70 0.25 8.49
N THR A 26 -5.02 0.17 8.52
CA THR A 26 -5.80 -0.87 7.84
C THR A 26 -6.51 -0.26 6.64
N GLY A 27 -6.65 -1.02 5.56
CA GLY A 27 -7.44 -0.63 4.40
C GLY A 27 -7.39 -1.71 3.34
N ARG A 28 -7.55 -1.32 2.07
CA ARG A 28 -7.45 -2.23 0.94
C ARG A 28 -6.86 -1.48 -0.24
N ALA A 29 -5.63 -1.84 -0.63
CA ALA A 29 -4.96 -1.26 -1.78
C ALA A 29 -4.41 -2.37 -2.69
N ALA A 30 -4.76 -2.34 -3.97
CA ALA A 30 -4.31 -3.35 -4.93
C ALA A 30 -2.78 -3.33 -5.09
N CYS A 31 -2.17 -4.51 -5.09
CA CYS A 31 -0.80 -4.70 -5.54
C CYS A 31 -0.79 -4.62 -7.07
N VAL A 32 0.11 -3.81 -7.62
CA VAL A 32 0.26 -3.68 -9.08
C VAL A 32 0.99 -4.93 -9.57
N VAL A 33 0.65 -5.47 -10.73
CA VAL A 33 1.42 -6.57 -11.32
C VAL A 33 2.69 -5.98 -11.93
N ALA A 34 3.86 -6.41 -11.44
CA ALA A 34 5.16 -6.00 -11.97
C ALA A 34 5.45 -6.68 -13.32
N SER A 35 6.50 -6.23 -14.01
CA SER A 35 6.87 -6.73 -15.35
C SER A 35 7.23 -8.22 -15.40
N ASN A 36 7.42 -8.87 -14.25
CA ASN A 36 7.68 -10.29 -14.09
C ASN A 36 6.44 -11.10 -13.67
N ASP A 37 5.24 -10.53 -13.85
CA ASP A 37 3.93 -11.07 -13.42
C ASP A 37 3.77 -11.29 -11.91
N ALA A 38 4.77 -10.91 -11.10
CA ALA A 38 4.66 -10.95 -9.65
C ALA A 38 3.88 -9.73 -9.10
N PRO A 39 3.15 -9.88 -7.99
CA PRO A 39 2.50 -8.75 -7.35
C PRO A 39 3.51 -7.82 -6.66
N ASP A 40 3.56 -6.55 -7.06
CA ASP A 40 4.24 -5.47 -6.36
C ASP A 40 3.30 -4.82 -5.34
N CYS A 41 3.41 -5.30 -4.10
CA CYS A 41 2.66 -4.78 -2.97
C CYS A 41 3.34 -3.57 -2.29
N LYS A 42 4.54 -3.16 -2.71
CA LYS A 42 5.17 -1.94 -2.17
C LYS A 42 4.39 -0.72 -2.61
N ILE A 43 4.08 -0.61 -3.90
CA ILE A 43 3.27 0.49 -4.43
C ILE A 43 1.88 0.50 -3.79
N GLY A 44 1.31 -0.69 -3.55
CA GLY A 44 0.03 -0.84 -2.85
C GLY A 44 0.07 -0.28 -1.42
N ALA A 45 1.12 -0.59 -0.67
CA ALA A 45 1.31 -0.09 0.69
C ALA A 45 1.56 1.42 0.73
N ASP A 46 2.40 1.93 -0.17
CA ASP A 46 2.67 3.36 -0.29
C ASP A 46 1.37 4.12 -0.59
N ARG A 47 0.54 3.63 -1.51
CA ARG A 47 -0.78 4.22 -1.81
C ARG A 47 -1.73 4.16 -0.61
N LEU A 48 -1.75 3.04 0.11
CA LEU A 48 -2.56 2.90 1.32
C LEU A 48 -2.16 3.96 2.36
N CYS A 49 -0.87 4.17 2.58
CA CYS A 49 -0.35 5.15 3.52
C CYS A 49 -0.54 6.60 3.06
N GLN A 50 -0.37 6.88 1.78
CA GLN A 50 -0.66 8.18 1.17
C GLN A 50 -2.12 8.58 1.33
N SER A 51 -3.05 7.62 1.23
CA SER A 51 -4.48 7.87 1.50
C SER A 51 -4.77 8.29 2.94
N LYS A 52 -3.83 8.03 3.86
CA LYS A 52 -3.88 8.41 5.28
C LYS A 52 -2.96 9.60 5.60
N GLY A 53 -2.38 10.22 4.58
CA GLY A 53 -1.55 11.42 4.69
C GLY A 53 -0.08 11.16 4.99
N PHE A 54 0.37 9.90 5.03
CA PHE A 54 1.79 9.55 5.20
C PHE A 54 2.52 9.61 3.85
N ARG A 55 3.85 9.70 3.86
CA ARG A 55 4.63 9.79 2.62
C ARG A 55 4.74 8.43 1.95
N GLU A 56 4.99 7.41 2.75
CA GLU A 56 5.26 6.05 2.32
C GLU A 56 4.83 5.03 3.38
N GLY A 57 4.89 3.75 3.02
CA GLY A 57 4.73 2.70 4.01
C GLY A 57 5.08 1.31 3.51
N LYS A 58 5.10 0.40 4.46
CA LYS A 58 5.45 -1.00 4.22
C LYS A 58 4.24 -1.88 4.53
N GLY A 59 3.80 -2.64 3.53
CA GLY A 59 2.77 -3.65 3.70
C GLY A 59 3.25 -4.70 4.70
N ILE A 60 2.42 -5.00 5.69
CA ILE A 60 2.67 -6.05 6.68
C ILE A 60 1.68 -7.20 6.57
N ASP A 61 0.54 -6.96 5.91
CA ASP A 61 -0.48 -7.96 5.66
C ASP A 61 -1.03 -7.77 4.23
N THR A 62 -1.18 -8.90 3.53
CA THR A 62 -1.69 -8.96 2.18
C THR A 62 -2.75 -10.04 2.07
N ASP A 63 -3.83 -9.72 1.37
CA ASP A 63 -4.90 -10.65 1.02
C ASP A 63 -4.89 -10.91 -0.49
N ALA A 64 -5.31 -12.10 -0.89
CA ALA A 64 -5.34 -12.53 -2.28
C ALA A 64 -6.71 -13.11 -2.59
N PHE A 65 -7.31 -12.68 -3.71
CA PHE A 65 -8.53 -13.30 -4.20
C PHE A 65 -8.41 -13.65 -5.67
N GLU A 66 -9.04 -14.76 -6.04
CA GLU A 66 -9.13 -15.19 -7.42
C GLU A 66 -10.33 -14.49 -8.09
N LYS A 67 -10.05 -13.71 -9.12
CA LYS A 67 -11.06 -13.06 -9.94
C LYS A 67 -11.27 -13.88 -11.21
N CYS A 68 -12.41 -14.54 -11.30
CA CYS A 68 -12.77 -15.30 -12.49
C CYS A 68 -13.68 -14.52 -13.43
N SER A 69 -13.46 -14.71 -14.73
CA SER A 69 -14.38 -14.32 -15.79
C SER A 69 -15.72 -15.03 -15.60
N PRO A 70 -16.87 -14.37 -15.77
CA PRO A 70 -18.18 -15.03 -15.71
C PRO A 70 -18.33 -16.22 -16.67
N LEU A 71 -17.52 -16.27 -17.74
CA LEU A 71 -17.51 -17.36 -18.71
C LEU A 71 -17.26 -18.74 -18.08
N VAL A 72 -16.54 -18.81 -16.95
CA VAL A 72 -16.28 -20.08 -16.25
C VAL A 72 -17.53 -20.76 -15.71
N TYR A 73 -18.64 -20.04 -15.58
CA TYR A 73 -19.91 -20.57 -15.10
C TYR A 73 -20.83 -21.00 -16.26
N LEU A 74 -20.45 -20.76 -17.51
CA LEU A 74 -21.24 -21.18 -18.66
C LEU A 74 -21.12 -22.70 -18.89
N PRO A 75 -22.24 -23.40 -19.06
CA PRO A 75 -22.23 -24.82 -19.42
C PRO A 75 -21.42 -25.07 -20.70
N GLY A 76 -20.51 -26.04 -20.66
CA GLY A 76 -19.67 -26.40 -21.81
C GLY A 76 -18.42 -25.52 -22.01
N HIS A 77 -18.23 -24.46 -21.22
CA HIS A 77 -17.00 -23.68 -21.24
C HIS A 77 -15.85 -24.48 -20.61
N LYS A 78 -14.73 -24.60 -21.34
CA LYS A 78 -13.52 -25.26 -20.81
C LYS A 78 -12.65 -24.20 -20.16
N ARG A 79 -12.31 -24.40 -18.89
CA ARG A 79 -11.45 -23.47 -18.17
C ARG A 79 -10.09 -23.34 -18.85
N GLY A 80 -9.72 -22.11 -19.17
CA GLY A 80 -8.42 -21.71 -19.68
C GLY A 80 -7.57 -21.00 -18.63
N PRO A 81 -6.26 -20.82 -18.87
CA PRO A 81 -5.34 -20.16 -17.93
C PRO A 81 -5.65 -18.67 -17.71
N ASN A 82 -6.44 -18.04 -18.58
CA ASN A 82 -6.84 -16.63 -18.47
C ASN A 82 -8.23 -16.44 -17.86
N ASP A 83 -8.91 -17.53 -17.51
CA ASP A 83 -10.28 -17.47 -17.00
C ASP A 83 -10.36 -16.98 -15.57
N CYS A 84 -9.29 -17.16 -14.80
CA CYS A 84 -9.18 -16.68 -13.43
C CYS A 84 -7.82 -16.02 -13.23
N LYS A 85 -7.81 -14.85 -12.61
CA LYS A 85 -6.58 -14.13 -12.27
C LYS A 85 -6.56 -13.86 -10.77
N THR A 86 -5.45 -14.21 -10.13
CA THR A 86 -5.23 -13.85 -8.72
C THR A 86 -4.88 -12.37 -8.63
N GLU A 87 -5.69 -11.62 -7.90
CA GLU A 87 -5.43 -10.23 -7.53
C GLU A 87 -4.95 -10.20 -6.07
N ASN A 88 -3.90 -9.44 -5.78
CA ASN A 88 -3.33 -9.28 -4.43
C ASN A 88 -3.60 -7.87 -3.92
N PHE A 89 -3.82 -7.72 -2.61
CA PHE A 89 -4.14 -6.46 -1.96
C PHE A 89 -3.36 -6.33 -0.65
N VAL A 90 -2.83 -5.15 -0.37
CA VAL A 90 -2.34 -4.80 0.96
C VAL A 90 -3.53 -4.44 1.83
N THR A 91 -3.71 -5.14 2.93
CA THR A 91 -4.79 -4.93 3.90
C THR A 91 -4.31 -4.14 5.12
N ARG A 92 -3.02 -4.25 5.46
CA ARG A 92 -2.39 -3.52 6.55
C ARG A 92 -0.98 -3.06 6.17
N ALA A 93 -0.64 -1.85 6.56
CA ALA A 93 0.69 -1.29 6.36
C ALA A 93 1.16 -0.48 7.57
N ILE A 94 2.47 -0.45 7.79
CA ILE A 94 3.11 0.52 8.68
C ILE A 94 3.43 1.76 7.85
N CYS A 95 2.92 2.92 8.24
CA CYS A 95 3.07 4.17 7.51
C CYS A 95 3.95 5.17 8.25
N GLN A 96 4.73 5.95 7.50
CA GLN A 96 5.63 6.99 8.01
C GLN A 96 5.61 8.27 7.14
#